data_AF-A0A8I2G314-F1
#
_entry.id   AF-A0A8I2G314-F1
#
_cell.length_a   1.000
_cell.length_b   1.000
_cell.length_c   1.000
_cell.angle_alpha   90.00
_cell.angle_beta   90.00
_cell.angle_gamma   90.00
#
_symmetry.space_group_name_H-M   'P 1'
#
loop_
_entity.id
_entity.type
_entity.pdbx_description
1 polymer ?
#
loop_
_entity_poly.entity_id
_entity_poly.type
_entity_poly.pdbx_seq_one_letter_code
_entity_poly.pdbx_strand_id
1 'polypeptide(L)'
;MKYMDHLSRHYSEILDGVYECADRIVINGYFRKGYSAGGFRNWWRALKDSEDELDTTHLMRMAGRFSRRIHAFTKKEGIPLIYCKTKVRKHLLADQYIPEDKNFSGIFLIIVARHSGHVWEVDKSSNGQIKNIAPKKPYPFVNHYWFHIMDKKWGHITINMCAHPPFGVHIILNGHEWVEREALRKKIPITKEGNCFTSFENSQDLCNIAETLYIYKRGHLQEVCDRWVYLCLWFGLSKEEQEKSGFYYQYSLYQAELSRNFLFHRGRQLDEIYQNIIDLNRSHLDVKKLTTIFGYKNRPYNCKKRKPKKNTFQIRIENPKYNLTVFKILDGKITIKIYDKGERVLRIEVVCHNLKDMKGKRQRQLDDFPTVMGKFREILESFINVLYFSHVSFIDKGEFDQLSQPSKKGKGRIAGINLDKVRCRNVMKAVVELSTKPGGFTTKNVAGKYAKIAKISDQSYNPRNASYDLRKLEAKGLVERKKSSRKYRITAKGIAMIVATIVIREKIFKPIVAGINKKKLTPSPQNLSKVDQIYISVRDKILDICNHYGVIGVIM
;
A
#
# COMPACT_ATOMS: atom_id res chain seq x y z
N MET A 1 -17.52 -0.16 -10.60
CA MET A 1 -16.39 -1.09 -10.72
C MET A 1 -16.67 -2.13 -11.79
N LYS A 2 -15.80 -2.26 -12.80
CA LYS A 2 -15.93 -3.34 -13.81
C LYS A 2 -15.83 -4.75 -13.18
N TYR A 3 -15.38 -4.86 -11.92
CA TYR A 3 -15.40 -6.08 -11.11
C TYR A 3 -15.63 -5.75 -9.62
N MET A 4 -16.75 -6.15 -9.04
CA MET A 4 -16.90 -6.26 -7.58
C MET A 4 -16.17 -7.52 -7.10
N ASP A 5 -15.23 -7.35 -6.17
CA ASP A 5 -14.55 -8.48 -5.51
C ASP A 5 -15.51 -9.26 -4.58
N HIS A 6 -15.07 -10.43 -4.13
CA HIS A 6 -15.91 -11.33 -3.32
C HIS A 6 -16.32 -10.72 -1.98
N LEU A 7 -15.45 -9.93 -1.36
CA LEU A 7 -15.74 -9.28 -0.08
C LEU A 7 -16.83 -8.20 -0.26
N SER A 8 -16.73 -7.42 -1.33
CA SER A 8 -17.73 -6.41 -1.71
C SER A 8 -19.11 -7.04 -1.95
N ARG A 9 -19.17 -8.20 -2.60
CA ARG A 9 -20.43 -8.92 -2.86
C ARG A 9 -21.02 -9.50 -1.57
N HIS A 10 -20.19 -10.15 -0.77
CA HIS A 10 -20.62 -10.80 0.46
C HIS A 10 -21.22 -9.83 1.47
N TYR A 11 -20.64 -8.63 1.60
CA TYR A 11 -21.12 -7.60 2.49
C TYR A 11 -22.00 -6.55 1.80
N SER A 12 -22.52 -6.82 0.59
CA SER A 12 -23.28 -5.83 -0.19
C SER A 12 -24.49 -5.25 0.54
N GLU A 13 -25.19 -6.05 1.34
CA GLU A 13 -26.37 -5.63 2.12
C GLU A 13 -26.05 -4.67 3.29
N ILE A 14 -24.79 -4.60 3.70
CA ILE A 14 -24.35 -3.78 4.83
C ILE A 14 -23.39 -2.64 4.41
N LEU A 15 -23.13 -2.52 3.12
CA LEU A 15 -22.28 -1.49 2.52
C LEU A 15 -23.14 -0.41 1.85
N ASP A 16 -22.87 0.85 2.16
CA ASP A 16 -23.37 1.99 1.36
C ASP A 16 -22.61 2.11 0.03
N GLY A 17 -21.37 1.61 -0.05
CA GLY A 17 -20.61 1.63 -1.30
C GLY A 17 -19.16 1.19 -1.18
N VAL A 18 -18.54 1.00 -2.34
CA VAL A 18 -17.13 0.61 -2.47
C VAL A 18 -16.47 1.49 -3.54
N TYR A 19 -15.29 2.03 -3.23
CA TYR A 19 -14.54 2.83 -4.19
C TYR A 19 -13.04 2.59 -4.15
N GLU A 20 -12.38 2.81 -5.28
CA GLU A 20 -10.94 2.77 -5.42
C GLU A 20 -10.38 4.16 -5.72
N CYS A 21 -9.26 4.51 -5.08
CA CYS A 21 -8.61 5.79 -5.31
C CYS A 21 -7.10 5.69 -5.05
N ALA A 22 -6.30 6.25 -5.94
CA ALA A 22 -4.89 6.51 -5.70
C ALA A 22 -4.79 7.55 -4.58
N ASP A 23 -3.90 7.30 -3.63
CA ASP A 23 -3.74 8.18 -2.48
C ASP A 23 -2.54 9.10 -2.69
N ARG A 24 -1.35 8.65 -2.33
CA ARG A 24 -0.11 9.39 -2.57
C ARG A 24 0.56 8.95 -3.87
N ILE A 25 0.90 9.93 -4.71
CA ILE A 25 1.73 9.74 -5.91
C ILE A 25 2.99 10.59 -5.73
N VAL A 26 4.16 9.95 -5.71
CA VAL A 26 5.46 10.63 -5.58
C VAL A 26 6.23 10.49 -6.87
N ILE A 27 6.65 11.63 -7.43
CA ILE A 27 7.34 11.74 -8.71
C ILE A 27 8.71 12.38 -8.46
N ASN A 28 9.76 11.82 -9.05
CA ASN A 28 11.06 12.47 -9.13
C ASN A 28 11.13 13.30 -10.42
N GLY A 29 11.51 14.56 -10.31
CA GLY A 29 11.97 15.37 -11.43
C GLY A 29 13.50 15.47 -11.42
N TYR A 30 14.13 15.21 -12.55
CA TYR A 30 15.57 15.28 -12.70
C TYR A 30 15.96 15.86 -14.06
N PHE A 31 16.98 16.72 -14.07
CA PHE A 31 17.59 17.21 -15.30
C PHE A 31 18.71 16.27 -15.75
N ARG A 32 18.41 15.38 -16.70
CA ARG A 32 19.28 14.24 -17.06
C ARG A 32 20.71 14.66 -17.43
N LYS A 33 20.89 15.74 -18.22
CA LYS A 33 22.23 16.22 -18.61
C LYS A 33 23.05 16.64 -17.38
N GLY A 34 22.42 17.20 -16.35
CA GLY A 34 23.11 17.70 -15.16
C GLY A 34 23.57 16.64 -14.16
N TYR A 35 23.30 15.36 -14.38
CA TYR A 35 23.72 14.25 -13.51
C TYR A 35 24.96 13.48 -14.03
N SER A 36 25.53 13.88 -15.17
CA SER A 36 26.86 13.42 -15.61
C SER A 36 27.83 14.59 -15.66
N ALA A 37 29.11 14.36 -15.36
CA ALA A 37 30.13 15.41 -15.32
C ALA A 37 30.22 16.18 -16.66
N GLY A 38 30.35 15.45 -17.77
CA GLY A 38 30.39 16.05 -19.10
C GLY A 38 29.08 16.74 -19.51
N GLY A 39 27.93 16.16 -19.17
CA GLY A 39 26.64 16.78 -19.44
C GLY A 39 26.42 18.06 -18.63
N PHE A 40 26.90 18.09 -17.39
CA PHE A 40 26.86 19.25 -16.51
C PHE A 40 27.76 20.37 -17.02
N ARG A 41 28.99 20.05 -17.44
CA ARG A 41 29.93 20.99 -18.08
C ARG A 41 29.35 21.61 -19.35
N ASN A 42 28.75 20.80 -20.21
CA ASN A 42 28.12 21.28 -21.44
C ASN A 42 26.91 22.17 -21.16
N TRP A 43 26.09 21.82 -20.17
CA TRP A 43 24.98 22.67 -19.73
C TRP A 43 25.48 24.02 -19.17
N TRP A 44 26.56 24.00 -18.38
CA TRP A 44 27.16 25.23 -17.87
C TRP A 44 27.63 26.15 -19.00
N ARG A 45 28.35 25.61 -19.99
CA ARG A 45 28.79 26.37 -21.17
C ARG A 45 27.60 26.98 -21.92
N ALA A 46 26.50 26.23 -22.10
CA ALA A 46 25.30 26.77 -22.72
C ALA A 46 24.64 27.88 -21.88
N LEU A 47 24.73 27.79 -20.55
CA LEU A 47 24.18 28.80 -19.64
C LEU A 47 25.03 30.09 -19.62
N LYS A 48 26.36 29.95 -19.56
CA LYS A 48 27.32 31.02 -19.26
C LYS A 48 28.18 31.47 -20.43
N ASP A 49 28.04 30.84 -21.59
CA ASP A 49 28.86 31.01 -22.80
C ASP A 49 30.36 30.69 -22.62
N SER A 50 30.80 30.36 -21.41
CA SER A 50 32.15 29.88 -21.10
C SER A 50 32.14 28.90 -19.92
N GLU A 51 33.32 28.36 -19.58
CA GLU A 51 33.51 27.51 -18.40
C GLU A 51 34.46 28.12 -17.35
N ASP A 52 34.87 29.37 -17.55
CA ASP A 52 35.84 30.04 -16.68
C ASP A 52 35.28 30.17 -15.26
N GLU A 53 33.98 30.43 -15.13
CA GLU A 53 33.26 30.49 -13.86
C GLU A 53 32.78 29.12 -13.34
N LEU A 54 33.07 28.00 -14.02
CA LEU A 54 32.63 26.69 -13.54
C LEU A 54 33.54 26.23 -12.39
N ASP A 55 33.22 26.65 -11.16
CA ASP A 55 33.89 26.25 -9.94
C ASP A 55 32.92 26.10 -8.75
N THR A 56 33.40 25.49 -7.67
CA THR A 56 32.61 25.25 -6.46
C THR A 56 32.00 26.53 -5.88
N THR A 57 32.70 27.67 -5.96
CA THR A 57 32.22 28.97 -5.45
C THR A 57 31.01 29.45 -6.23
N HIS A 58 31.06 29.42 -7.56
CA HIS A 58 29.94 29.83 -8.41
C HIS A 58 28.74 28.88 -8.28
N LEU A 59 28.98 27.57 -8.12
CA LEU A 59 27.93 26.60 -7.83
C LEU A 59 27.24 26.87 -6.48
N MET A 60 27.99 27.27 -5.46
CA MET A 60 27.44 27.72 -4.17
C MET A 60 26.67 29.03 -4.32
N ARG A 61 27.15 29.97 -5.14
CA ARG A 61 26.45 31.24 -5.44
C ARG A 61 25.09 31.00 -6.12
N MET A 62 24.93 29.97 -6.95
CA MET A 62 23.62 29.61 -7.52
C MET A 62 22.61 29.19 -6.44
N ALA A 63 23.03 28.35 -5.48
CA ALA A 63 22.17 27.98 -4.34
C ALA A 63 21.88 29.19 -3.43
N GLY A 64 22.85 30.09 -3.24
CA GLY A 64 22.67 31.34 -2.53
C GLY A 64 21.68 32.29 -3.24
N ARG A 65 21.74 32.39 -4.58
CA ARG A 65 20.76 33.13 -5.40
C ARG A 65 19.36 32.57 -5.21
N PHE A 66 19.20 31.25 -5.24
CA PHE A 66 17.93 30.57 -4.96
C PHE A 66 17.35 30.98 -3.61
N SER A 67 18.16 30.88 -2.55
CA SER A 67 17.75 31.29 -1.20
C SER A 67 17.33 32.77 -1.16
N ARG A 68 18.16 33.69 -1.67
CA ARG A 68 17.88 35.13 -1.63
C ARG A 68 16.58 35.48 -2.36
N ARG A 69 16.35 34.88 -3.53
CA ARG A 69 15.12 35.11 -4.31
C ARG A 69 13.88 34.58 -3.61
N ILE A 70 13.96 33.42 -2.95
CA ILE A 70 12.85 32.93 -2.11
C ILE A 70 12.55 33.89 -0.98
N HIS A 71 13.57 34.32 -0.23
CA HIS A 71 13.37 35.26 0.89
C HIS A 71 12.71 36.57 0.44
N ALA A 72 13.16 37.13 -0.68
CA ALA A 72 12.57 38.33 -1.26
C ALA A 72 11.11 38.10 -1.69
N PHE A 73 10.83 36.98 -2.36
CA PHE A 73 9.48 36.60 -2.80
C PHE A 73 8.53 36.38 -1.63
N THR A 74 8.93 35.59 -0.62
CA THR A 74 8.10 35.30 0.55
C THR A 74 7.80 36.56 1.36
N LYS A 75 8.78 37.47 1.48
CA LYS A 75 8.58 38.76 2.14
C LYS A 75 7.60 39.65 1.37
N LYS A 76 7.72 39.70 0.04
CA LYS A 76 6.85 40.51 -0.83
C LYS A 76 5.40 40.02 -0.82
N GLU A 77 5.21 38.71 -0.98
CA GLU A 77 3.88 38.09 -1.11
C GLU A 77 3.25 37.71 0.24
N GLY A 78 3.95 37.96 1.36
CA GLY A 78 3.46 37.60 2.70
C GLY A 78 3.37 36.08 2.95
N ILE A 79 4.11 35.27 2.19
CA ILE A 79 4.07 33.80 2.29
C ILE A 79 4.99 33.34 3.44
N PRO A 80 4.52 32.51 4.39
CA PRO A 80 5.35 31.96 5.45
C PRO A 80 6.54 31.13 4.92
N LEU A 81 7.73 31.40 5.45
CA LEU A 81 8.97 30.67 5.19
C LEU A 81 9.50 30.06 6.50
N ILE A 82 9.38 28.73 6.65
CA ILE A 82 9.66 28.06 7.94
C ILE A 82 10.88 27.15 7.84
N TYR A 83 11.87 27.39 8.70
CA TYR A 83 13.01 26.50 8.85
C TYR A 83 12.71 25.37 9.83
N CYS A 84 12.64 24.14 9.32
CA CYS A 84 12.36 22.96 10.13
C CYS A 84 13.65 22.31 10.64
N LYS A 85 13.69 22.05 11.95
CA LYS A 85 14.65 21.14 12.58
C LYS A 85 14.35 19.68 12.19
N THR A 86 15.33 18.80 12.40
CA THR A 86 15.17 17.36 12.20
C THR A 86 14.00 16.81 13.05
N LYS A 87 13.32 15.77 12.55
CA LYS A 87 12.18 15.07 13.19
C LYS A 87 10.83 15.83 13.24
N VAL A 88 10.72 17.06 12.72
CA VAL A 88 9.42 17.72 12.55
C VAL A 88 8.60 17.05 11.45
N ARG A 89 7.33 16.73 11.75
CA ARG A 89 6.37 16.19 10.76
C ARG A 89 5.85 17.32 9.89
N LYS A 90 6.53 17.55 8.76
CA LYS A 90 6.26 18.67 7.83
C LYS A 90 4.82 18.75 7.34
N HIS A 91 4.14 17.62 7.14
CA HIS A 91 2.73 17.62 6.71
C HIS A 91 1.81 18.23 7.79
N LEU A 92 1.98 17.86 9.06
CA LEU A 92 1.18 18.43 10.16
C LEU A 92 1.43 19.93 10.35
N LEU A 93 2.66 20.37 10.08
CA LEU A 93 2.98 21.80 10.08
C LEU A 93 2.26 22.50 8.94
N ALA A 94 2.31 21.95 7.73
CA ALA A 94 1.66 22.54 6.56
C ALA A 94 0.13 22.63 6.70
N ASP A 95 -0.50 21.66 7.39
CA ASP A 95 -1.94 21.65 7.66
C ASP A 95 -2.42 22.90 8.44
N GLN A 96 -1.52 23.58 9.15
CA GLN A 96 -1.82 24.80 9.91
C GLN A 96 -1.88 26.06 9.04
N TYR A 97 -1.31 26.00 7.84
CA TYR A 97 -1.19 27.13 6.91
C TYR A 97 -2.06 26.95 5.66
N ILE A 98 -2.92 25.94 5.61
CA ILE A 98 -3.84 25.74 4.50
C ILE A 98 -4.74 26.99 4.40
N PRO A 99 -4.81 27.64 3.23
CA PRO A 99 -5.64 28.83 3.04
C PRO A 99 -7.11 28.57 3.35
N GLU A 100 -7.75 29.51 4.04
CA GLU A 100 -9.20 29.45 4.33
C GLU A 100 -10.03 29.71 3.07
N ASP A 101 -9.53 30.56 2.17
CA ASP A 101 -10.15 30.81 0.87
C ASP A 101 -10.05 29.57 -0.02
N LYS A 102 -11.21 29.05 -0.42
CA LYS A 102 -11.37 27.86 -1.27
C LYS A 102 -10.99 28.11 -2.72
N ASN A 103 -11.02 29.37 -3.15
CA ASN A 103 -10.66 29.77 -4.49
C ASN A 103 -9.16 30.06 -4.62
N PHE A 104 -8.43 30.10 -3.50
CA PHE A 104 -6.99 30.32 -3.49
C PHE A 104 -6.27 29.30 -4.38
N SER A 105 -5.36 29.80 -5.19
CA SER A 105 -4.42 28.99 -5.95
C SER A 105 -3.07 29.67 -6.01
N GLY A 106 -2.01 28.95 -5.63
CA GLY A 106 -0.69 29.53 -5.46
C GLY A 106 0.15 28.79 -4.41
N ILE A 107 1.37 29.27 -4.20
CA ILE A 107 2.21 28.86 -3.07
C ILE A 107 1.65 29.52 -1.82
N PHE A 108 1.35 28.75 -0.78
CA PHE A 108 0.87 29.28 0.50
C PHE A 108 1.84 29.07 1.66
N LEU A 109 2.84 28.19 1.51
CA LEU A 109 3.85 27.94 2.52
C LEU A 109 5.12 27.38 1.87
N ILE A 110 6.28 27.81 2.36
CA ILE A 110 7.56 27.23 2.01
C ILE A 110 8.26 26.73 3.28
N ILE A 111 8.57 25.43 3.33
CA ILE A 111 9.36 24.83 4.43
C ILE A 111 10.79 24.58 3.95
N VAL A 112 11.78 25.07 4.69
CA VAL A 112 13.19 24.78 4.46
C VAL A 112 13.65 23.68 5.41
N ALA A 113 14.28 22.64 4.88
CA ALA A 113 14.85 21.55 5.68
C ALA A 113 16.16 21.05 5.08
N ARG A 114 17.10 20.64 5.93
CA ARG A 114 18.36 20.03 5.47
C ARG A 114 18.16 18.56 5.14
N HIS A 115 18.51 18.16 3.92
CA HIS A 115 18.50 16.77 3.44
C HIS A 115 19.80 16.49 2.67
N SER A 116 20.19 15.21 2.60
CA SER A 116 21.31 14.79 1.77
C SER A 116 20.98 15.07 0.30
N GLY A 117 21.85 15.80 -0.39
CA GLY A 117 21.62 16.27 -1.75
C GLY A 117 22.82 16.12 -2.67
N HIS A 118 22.55 16.04 -3.97
CA HIS A 118 23.58 15.99 -4.99
C HIS A 118 24.25 17.36 -5.13
N VAL A 119 25.55 17.43 -4.85
CA VAL A 119 26.36 18.65 -5.00
C VAL A 119 27.60 18.32 -5.81
N TRP A 120 27.86 19.13 -6.83
CA TRP A 120 29.08 19.03 -7.63
C TRP A 120 30.25 19.70 -6.93
N GLU A 121 31.42 19.08 -7.03
CA GLU A 121 32.72 19.62 -6.67
C GLU A 121 33.55 19.71 -7.96
N VAL A 122 34.21 20.84 -8.16
CA VAL A 122 34.98 21.12 -9.37
C VAL A 122 36.43 21.38 -8.99
N ASP A 123 37.32 20.52 -9.49
CA ASP A 123 38.76 20.62 -9.27
C ASP A 123 39.40 21.35 -10.47
N LYS A 124 40.03 22.49 -10.21
CA LYS A 124 40.79 23.25 -11.20
C LYS A 124 42.31 23.10 -11.00
N SER A 125 43.07 23.20 -12.08
CA SER A 125 44.52 23.34 -12.04
C SER A 125 44.91 24.74 -11.56
N SER A 126 46.19 24.92 -11.21
CA SER A 126 46.79 26.24 -10.94
C SER A 126 46.59 27.22 -12.10
N ASN A 127 46.45 26.70 -13.32
CA ASN A 127 46.30 27.47 -14.56
C ASN A 127 44.81 27.64 -14.93
N GLY A 128 43.87 27.35 -14.02
CA GLY A 128 42.43 27.56 -14.21
C GLY A 128 41.68 26.46 -14.99
N GLN A 129 42.38 25.46 -15.53
CA GLN A 129 41.76 24.38 -16.31
C GLN A 129 41.02 23.38 -15.41
N ILE A 130 39.82 22.97 -15.81
CA ILE A 130 39.03 21.97 -15.08
C ILE A 130 39.66 20.59 -15.25
N LYS A 131 40.19 20.04 -14.14
CA LYS A 131 40.73 18.67 -14.08
C LYS A 131 39.63 17.64 -13.90
N ASN A 132 38.68 17.92 -13.00
CA ASN A 132 37.65 16.97 -12.62
C ASN A 132 36.36 17.67 -12.18
N ILE A 133 35.23 17.03 -12.47
CA ILE A 133 33.91 17.41 -11.97
C ILE A 133 33.30 16.15 -11.40
N ALA A 134 33.18 16.07 -10.08
CA ALA A 134 32.69 14.89 -9.40
C ALA A 134 31.58 15.25 -8.41
N PRO A 135 30.59 14.36 -8.19
CA PRO A 135 29.64 14.58 -7.13
C PRO A 135 30.35 14.37 -5.79
N LYS A 136 30.19 15.32 -4.87
CA LYS A 136 30.76 15.21 -3.52
C LYS A 136 30.23 13.96 -2.82
N LYS A 137 31.12 13.11 -2.31
CA LYS A 137 30.76 11.88 -1.58
C LYS A 137 31.41 11.88 -0.19
N PRO A 138 30.66 11.58 0.88
CA PRO A 138 29.21 11.36 0.92
C PRO A 138 28.41 12.62 0.55
N TYR A 139 27.17 12.45 0.09
CA TYR A 139 26.31 13.58 -0.29
C TYR A 139 26.07 14.50 0.91
N PRO A 140 26.43 15.81 0.80
CA PRO A 140 26.31 16.73 1.91
C PRO A 140 24.85 17.05 2.23
N PHE A 141 24.59 17.48 3.47
CA PHE A 141 23.28 17.98 3.88
C PHE A 141 23.10 19.43 3.44
N VAL A 142 22.25 19.65 2.44
CA VAL A 142 21.95 20.97 1.87
C VAL A 142 20.50 21.36 2.10
N ASN A 143 20.20 22.64 1.88
CA ASN A 143 18.84 23.16 2.01
C ASN A 143 17.97 22.64 0.86
N HIS A 144 16.86 22.02 1.25
CA HIS A 144 15.78 21.61 0.39
C HIS A 144 14.54 22.45 0.72
N TYR A 145 13.89 22.98 -0.31
CA TYR A 145 12.74 23.87 -0.21
C TYR A 145 11.49 23.10 -0.58
N TRP A 146 10.57 22.99 0.38
CA TRP A 146 9.29 22.30 0.28
C TRP A 146 8.22 23.34 0.03
N PHE A 147 7.87 23.56 -1.23
CA PHE A 147 6.78 24.41 -1.65
C PHE A 147 5.46 23.68 -1.45
N HIS A 148 4.61 24.21 -0.59
CA HIS A 148 3.23 23.79 -0.42
C HIS A 148 2.34 24.69 -1.27
N ILE A 149 1.64 24.06 -2.21
CA ILE A 149 0.94 24.75 -3.30
C ILE A 149 -0.50 24.26 -3.36
N MET A 150 -1.44 25.19 -3.53
CA MET A 150 -2.83 24.88 -3.83
C MET A 150 -3.06 24.96 -5.35
N ASP A 151 -3.17 23.80 -6.00
CA ASP A 151 -3.45 23.68 -7.43
C ASP A 151 -4.96 23.63 -7.70
N LYS A 152 -5.40 24.31 -8.77
CA LYS A 152 -6.83 24.36 -9.13
C LYS A 152 -7.44 22.99 -9.40
N LYS A 153 -6.69 22.05 -9.99
CA LYS A 153 -7.17 20.70 -10.37
C LYS A 153 -6.81 19.63 -9.35
N TRP A 154 -5.60 19.71 -8.78
CA TRP A 154 -5.05 18.68 -7.89
C TRP A 154 -5.25 18.94 -6.40
N GLY A 155 -5.66 20.14 -6.02
CA GLY A 155 -5.67 20.54 -4.62
C GLY A 155 -4.26 20.75 -4.09
N HIS A 156 -4.02 20.35 -2.85
CA HIS A 156 -2.73 20.49 -2.20
C HIS A 156 -1.68 19.57 -2.85
N ILE A 157 -0.64 20.19 -3.42
CA ILE A 157 0.55 19.50 -3.90
C ILE A 157 1.77 19.99 -3.14
N THR A 158 2.81 19.16 -3.10
CA THR A 158 4.09 19.52 -2.49
C THR A 158 5.23 19.31 -3.45
N ILE A 159 6.09 20.32 -3.62
CA ILE A 159 7.33 20.23 -4.40
C ILE A 159 8.50 20.41 -3.45
N ASN A 160 9.36 19.41 -3.34
CA ASN A 160 10.62 19.49 -2.63
C ASN A 160 11.75 19.64 -3.65
N MET A 161 12.41 20.81 -3.68
CA MET A 161 13.49 21.12 -4.61
C MET A 161 14.81 21.36 -3.88
N CYS A 162 15.89 20.80 -4.42
CA CYS A 162 17.25 21.13 -4.02
C CYS A 162 17.66 22.48 -4.64
N ALA A 163 18.20 23.40 -3.84
CA ALA A 163 18.71 24.68 -4.35
C ALA A 163 20.05 24.56 -5.09
N HIS A 164 20.76 23.43 -4.96
CA HIS A 164 22.00 23.20 -5.69
C HIS A 164 21.72 22.59 -7.07
N PRO A 165 22.42 23.02 -8.13
CA PRO A 165 22.36 22.37 -9.42
C PRO A 165 22.82 20.88 -9.29
N PRO A 166 22.13 19.92 -9.93
CA PRO A 166 21.19 20.07 -11.04
C PRO A 166 19.70 20.25 -10.63
N PHE A 167 19.42 20.83 -9.46
CA PHE A 167 18.07 21.19 -9.00
C PHE A 167 17.09 20.01 -8.95
N GLY A 168 17.54 18.88 -8.39
CA GLY A 168 16.69 17.69 -8.25
C GLY A 168 15.43 17.97 -7.44
N VAL A 169 14.30 17.38 -7.85
CA VAL A 169 12.97 17.65 -7.27
C VAL A 169 12.21 16.36 -6.97
N HIS A 170 11.48 16.36 -5.85
CA HIS A 170 10.43 15.38 -5.54
C HIS A 170 9.07 16.09 -5.48
N ILE A 171 8.09 15.55 -6.18
CA ILE A 171 6.73 16.09 -6.29
C ILE A 171 5.80 15.08 -5.64
N ILE A 172 4.91 15.55 -4.77
CA ILE A 172 3.92 14.74 -4.07
C ILE A 172 2.54 15.26 -4.45
N LEU A 173 1.73 14.37 -5.02
CA LEU A 173 0.35 14.62 -5.43
C LEU A 173 -0.60 13.77 -4.58
N ASN A 174 -1.82 14.28 -4.36
CA ASN A 174 -2.88 13.60 -3.64
C ASN A 174 -4.03 13.24 -4.60
N GLY A 175 -4.22 11.94 -4.87
CA GLY A 175 -5.27 11.47 -5.76
C GLY A 175 -6.69 11.64 -5.19
N HIS A 176 -6.88 11.62 -3.87
CA HIS A 176 -8.20 11.86 -3.26
C HIS A 176 -8.66 13.31 -3.46
N GLU A 177 -7.74 14.27 -3.37
CA GLU A 177 -8.07 15.69 -3.65
C GLU A 177 -8.34 15.92 -5.13
N TRP A 178 -7.59 15.27 -6.02
CA TRP A 178 -7.92 15.26 -7.45
C TRP A 178 -9.34 14.73 -7.71
N VAL A 179 -9.72 13.60 -7.09
CA VAL A 179 -11.07 13.02 -7.24
C VAL A 179 -12.13 13.99 -6.71
N GLU A 180 -11.88 14.61 -5.55
CA GLU A 180 -12.79 15.57 -4.95
C GLU A 180 -13.03 16.77 -5.87
N ARG A 181 -11.96 17.38 -6.40
CA ARG A 181 -12.08 18.54 -7.29
C ARG A 181 -12.77 18.20 -8.60
N GLU A 182 -12.52 17.02 -9.15
CA GLU A 182 -13.20 16.55 -10.36
C GLU A 182 -14.66 16.21 -10.11
N ALA A 183 -15.01 15.64 -8.96
CA ALA A 183 -16.40 15.43 -8.56
C ALA A 183 -17.15 16.76 -8.41
N LEU A 184 -16.52 17.76 -7.77
CA LEU A 184 -17.09 19.12 -7.67
C LEU A 184 -17.32 19.74 -9.05
N ARG A 185 -16.34 19.62 -9.97
CA ARG A 185 -16.46 20.11 -11.36
C ARG A 185 -17.60 19.43 -12.12
N LYS A 186 -17.81 18.14 -11.90
CA LYS A 186 -18.90 17.34 -12.47
C LYS A 186 -20.21 17.44 -11.70
N LYS A 187 -20.26 18.25 -10.62
CA LYS A 187 -21.42 18.42 -9.73
C LYS A 187 -21.93 17.10 -9.11
N ILE A 188 -21.02 16.16 -8.85
CA ILE A 188 -21.35 14.89 -8.19
C ILE A 188 -21.28 15.12 -6.67
N PRO A 189 -22.38 14.89 -5.93
CA PRO A 189 -22.42 15.14 -4.49
C PRO A 189 -21.55 14.10 -3.75
N ILE A 190 -20.54 14.60 -3.05
CA ILE A 190 -19.64 13.80 -2.23
C ILE A 190 -19.41 14.48 -0.88
N THR A 191 -19.11 13.69 0.14
CA THR A 191 -18.61 14.18 1.43
C THR A 191 -17.30 13.46 1.74
N LYS A 192 -16.32 14.22 2.25
CA LYS A 192 -14.97 13.74 2.50
C LYS A 192 -14.48 14.17 3.88
N GLU A 193 -13.87 13.24 4.61
CA GLU A 193 -13.16 13.50 5.86
C GLU A 193 -11.69 13.10 5.70
N GLY A 194 -10.80 14.09 5.68
CA GLY A 194 -9.39 13.89 5.32
C GLY A 194 -9.27 13.24 3.92
N ASN A 195 -8.45 12.21 3.78
CA ASN A 195 -8.40 11.41 2.53
C ASN A 195 -9.39 10.25 2.59
N CYS A 196 -10.67 10.46 2.90
CA CYS A 196 -11.69 9.40 2.93
C CYS A 196 -13.06 9.93 2.51
N PHE A 197 -13.68 9.33 1.49
CA PHE A 197 -15.04 9.69 1.11
C PHE A 197 -16.04 8.94 2.01
N THR A 198 -16.90 9.69 2.68
CA THR A 198 -17.83 9.20 3.72
C THR A 198 -19.30 9.21 3.26
N SER A 199 -19.59 9.87 2.14
CA SER A 199 -20.89 9.86 1.47
C SER A 199 -20.73 10.13 -0.03
N PHE A 200 -21.45 9.37 -0.85
CA PHE A 200 -21.56 9.53 -2.30
C PHE A 200 -22.79 8.75 -2.79
N GLU A 201 -23.46 9.23 -3.83
CA GLU A 201 -24.69 8.58 -4.34
C GLU A 201 -24.38 7.29 -5.11
N ASN A 202 -23.33 7.30 -5.94
CA ASN A 202 -23.00 6.19 -6.81
C ASN A 202 -21.49 5.84 -6.75
N SER A 203 -21.21 4.61 -6.30
CA SER A 203 -19.86 4.05 -6.25
C SER A 203 -19.16 4.04 -7.63
N GLN A 204 -19.91 3.74 -8.69
CA GLN A 204 -19.39 3.66 -10.05
C GLN A 204 -18.92 5.02 -10.56
N ASP A 205 -19.66 6.09 -10.29
CA ASP A 205 -19.31 7.43 -10.77
C ASP A 205 -18.03 7.94 -10.10
N LEU A 206 -17.90 7.72 -8.79
CA LEU A 206 -16.69 8.04 -8.05
C LEU A 206 -15.48 7.24 -8.56
N CYS A 207 -15.67 5.94 -8.85
CA CYS A 207 -14.63 5.11 -9.46
C CYS A 207 -14.28 5.59 -10.87
N ASN A 208 -15.26 5.97 -11.69
CA ASN A 208 -15.04 6.46 -13.05
C ASN A 208 -14.20 7.74 -13.03
N ILE A 209 -14.47 8.65 -12.08
CA ILE A 209 -13.65 9.83 -11.84
C ILE A 209 -12.22 9.39 -11.50
N ALA A 210 -12.03 8.59 -10.44
CA ALA A 210 -10.72 8.10 -10.03
C ALA A 210 -9.96 7.40 -11.18
N GLU A 211 -10.66 6.69 -12.05
CA GLU A 211 -10.09 6.01 -13.21
C GLU A 211 -9.57 6.96 -14.28
N THR A 212 -10.12 8.16 -14.44
CA THR A 212 -9.57 9.13 -15.41
C THR A 212 -8.13 9.51 -15.06
N LEU A 213 -7.73 9.45 -13.79
CA LEU A 213 -6.33 9.62 -13.37
C LEU A 213 -5.40 8.54 -13.94
N TYR A 214 -5.94 7.35 -14.23
CA TYR A 214 -5.19 6.20 -14.74
C TYR A 214 -5.33 5.99 -16.24
N ILE A 215 -6.36 6.52 -16.89
CA ILE A 215 -6.61 6.26 -18.31
C ILE A 215 -5.66 7.08 -19.21
N TYR A 216 -5.30 8.28 -18.78
CA TYR A 216 -4.36 9.13 -19.52
C TYR A 216 -2.92 8.78 -19.15
N LYS A 217 -2.18 8.16 -20.07
CA LYS A 217 -0.79 7.70 -19.85
C LYS A 217 0.13 8.80 -19.32
N ARG A 218 -0.03 10.06 -19.78
CA ARG A 218 0.92 11.15 -19.43
C ARG A 218 0.29 12.47 -18.98
N GLY A 219 -0.82 12.86 -19.60
CA GLY A 219 -1.30 14.26 -19.64
C GLY A 219 -1.36 14.91 -18.26
N HIS A 220 -2.22 14.41 -17.38
CA HIS A 220 -2.49 15.08 -16.11
C HIS A 220 -1.30 15.15 -15.15
N LEU A 221 -0.49 14.08 -15.07
CA LEU A 221 0.68 14.04 -14.19
C LEU A 221 1.78 14.97 -14.69
N GLN A 222 2.05 14.96 -15.99
CA GLN A 222 3.06 15.84 -16.53
C GLN A 222 2.63 17.31 -16.48
N GLU A 223 1.39 17.62 -16.87
CA GLU A 223 0.86 18.99 -16.86
C GLU A 223 1.02 19.66 -15.49
N VAL A 224 0.69 18.95 -14.39
CA VAL A 224 0.85 19.51 -13.05
C VAL A 224 2.31 19.63 -12.64
N CYS A 225 3.16 18.68 -13.03
CA CYS A 225 4.59 18.74 -12.75
C CYS A 225 5.21 19.95 -13.47
N ASP A 226 5.04 20.06 -14.80
CA ASP A 226 5.62 21.13 -15.59
C ASP A 226 5.11 22.50 -15.13
N ARG A 227 3.80 22.64 -14.89
CA ARG A 227 3.20 23.90 -14.44
C ARG A 227 3.90 24.48 -13.20
N TRP A 228 4.18 23.65 -12.20
CA TRP A 228 4.66 24.14 -10.92
C TRP A 228 6.17 24.02 -10.72
N VAL A 229 6.80 23.01 -11.30
CA VAL A 229 8.25 22.78 -11.13
C VAL A 229 9.04 23.92 -11.77
N TYR A 230 8.67 24.39 -12.95
CA TYR A 230 9.38 25.51 -13.59
C TYR A 230 9.14 26.86 -12.89
N LEU A 231 7.96 27.06 -12.29
CA LEU A 231 7.71 28.21 -11.42
C LEU A 231 8.62 28.17 -10.17
N CYS A 232 8.82 26.99 -9.57
CA CYS A 232 9.76 26.83 -8.45
C CYS A 232 11.23 26.97 -8.91
N LEU A 233 11.57 26.48 -10.11
CA LEU A 233 12.92 26.56 -10.66
C LEU A 233 13.34 28.02 -10.92
N TRP A 234 12.38 28.92 -11.17
CA TRP A 234 12.63 30.35 -11.40
C TRP A 234 13.49 31.01 -10.31
N PHE A 235 13.41 30.53 -9.07
CA PHE A 235 14.27 30.99 -7.97
C PHE A 235 15.76 30.69 -8.22
N GLY A 236 16.11 29.60 -8.92
CA GLY A 236 17.49 29.23 -9.26
C GLY A 236 17.95 29.67 -10.65
N LEU A 237 17.09 29.45 -11.65
CA LEU A 237 17.31 29.75 -13.06
C LEU A 237 16.11 30.55 -13.58
N SER A 238 16.32 31.77 -14.06
CA SER A 238 15.28 32.54 -14.74
C SER A 238 14.76 31.82 -15.99
N LYS A 239 13.61 32.25 -16.51
CA LYS A 239 13.02 31.66 -17.72
C LYS A 239 13.98 31.73 -18.92
N GLU A 240 14.63 32.88 -19.12
CA GLU A 240 15.65 33.08 -20.15
C GLU A 240 16.84 32.12 -19.99
N GLU A 241 17.34 31.93 -18.76
CA GLU A 241 18.42 30.98 -18.49
C GLU A 241 18.01 29.53 -18.73
N GLN A 242 16.75 29.18 -18.44
CA GLN A 242 16.20 27.85 -18.73
C GLN A 242 16.15 27.59 -20.23
N GLU A 243 15.64 28.55 -21.01
CA GLU A 243 15.55 28.48 -22.47
C GLU A 243 16.95 28.44 -23.11
N LYS A 244 17.84 29.36 -22.74
CA LYS A 244 19.22 29.44 -23.23
C LYS A 244 20.00 28.15 -23.00
N SER A 245 19.94 27.61 -21.78
CA SER A 245 20.69 26.40 -21.43
C SER A 245 20.02 25.09 -21.88
N GLY A 246 18.83 25.16 -22.46
CA GLY A 246 18.01 24.01 -22.83
C GLY A 246 17.70 23.11 -21.63
N PHE A 247 17.42 23.72 -20.47
CA PHE A 247 17.11 22.99 -19.24
C PHE A 247 15.69 22.44 -19.30
N TYR A 248 15.53 21.11 -19.23
CA TYR A 248 14.22 20.48 -19.12
C TYR A 248 14.23 19.31 -18.14
N TYR A 249 13.18 19.22 -17.33
CA TYR A 249 12.99 18.11 -16.42
C TYR A 249 12.51 16.86 -17.16
N GLN A 250 12.99 15.72 -16.68
CA GLN A 250 12.38 14.42 -16.94
C GLN A 250 11.79 13.89 -15.64
N TYR A 251 10.66 13.20 -15.75
CA TYR A 251 9.94 12.70 -14.60
C TYR A 251 9.99 11.19 -14.52
N SER A 252 10.02 10.68 -13.28
CA SER A 252 9.83 9.27 -13.01
C SER A 252 8.97 9.03 -11.78
N LEU A 253 8.13 8.00 -11.81
CA LEU A 253 7.37 7.55 -10.65
C LEU A 253 8.32 6.95 -9.61
N TYR A 254 8.25 7.44 -8.39
CA TYR A 254 9.06 6.98 -7.26
C TYR A 254 8.27 6.06 -6.33
N GLN A 255 7.18 6.58 -5.76
CA GLN A 255 6.29 5.88 -4.85
C GLN A 255 4.85 6.11 -5.31
N ALA A 256 4.01 5.12 -5.12
CA ALA A 256 2.59 5.24 -5.39
C ALA A 256 1.79 4.40 -4.39
N GLU A 257 0.55 4.84 -4.13
CA GLU A 257 -0.38 4.21 -3.20
C GLU A 257 -1.75 4.06 -3.87
N LEU A 258 -2.39 2.90 -3.73
CA LEU A 258 -3.77 2.65 -4.16
C LEU A 258 -4.56 2.16 -2.96
N SER A 259 -5.74 2.74 -2.75
CA SER A 259 -6.67 2.35 -1.70
C SER A 259 -7.97 1.79 -2.28
N ARG A 260 -8.48 0.72 -1.67
CA ARG A 260 -9.85 0.23 -1.83
C ARG A 260 -10.59 0.43 -0.52
N ASN A 261 -11.76 1.05 -0.60
CA ASN A 261 -12.49 1.57 0.54
C ASN A 261 -13.90 0.98 0.56
N PHE A 262 -14.29 0.41 1.69
CA PHE A 262 -15.60 -0.19 1.92
C PHE A 262 -16.35 0.66 2.93
N LEU A 263 -17.41 1.35 2.49
CA LEU A 263 -18.21 2.23 3.32
C LEU A 263 -19.41 1.43 3.88
N PHE A 264 -19.46 1.25 5.19
CA PHE A 264 -20.52 0.51 5.88
C PHE A 264 -21.70 1.40 6.29
N HIS A 265 -22.89 0.81 6.37
CA HIS A 265 -24.06 1.47 6.95
C HIS A 265 -23.83 1.84 8.42
N ARG A 266 -23.18 0.95 9.18
CA ARG A 266 -22.97 1.09 10.63
C ARG A 266 -21.51 0.84 11.02
N GLY A 267 -20.93 1.75 11.82
CA GLY A 267 -19.57 1.57 12.35
C GLY A 267 -19.41 0.34 13.25
N ARG A 268 -20.47 -0.06 13.98
CA ARG A 268 -20.44 -1.29 14.80
C ARG A 268 -20.30 -2.56 13.97
N GLN A 269 -21.00 -2.65 12.83
CA GLN A 269 -20.89 -3.80 11.91
C GLN A 269 -19.48 -3.89 11.30
N LEU A 270 -18.90 -2.74 10.93
CA LEU A 270 -17.49 -2.66 10.54
C LEU A 270 -16.58 -3.25 11.61
N ASP A 271 -16.75 -2.84 12.87
CA ASP A 271 -15.88 -3.27 13.98
C ASP A 271 -15.99 -4.79 14.20
N GLU A 272 -17.21 -5.33 14.26
CA GLU A 272 -17.46 -6.77 14.40
C GLU A 272 -16.82 -7.59 13.26
N ILE A 273 -17.04 -7.17 12.02
CA ILE A 273 -16.48 -7.84 10.84
C ILE A 273 -14.96 -7.73 10.83
N TYR A 274 -14.42 -6.56 11.14
CA TYR A 274 -12.98 -6.34 11.11
C TYR A 274 -12.26 -7.15 12.19
N GLN A 275 -12.82 -7.20 13.42
CA GLN A 275 -12.31 -8.07 14.48
C GLN A 275 -12.38 -9.55 14.10
N ASN A 276 -13.51 -10.02 13.53
CA ASN A 276 -13.63 -11.39 13.06
C ASN A 276 -12.61 -11.74 11.98
N ILE A 277 -12.39 -10.84 11.01
CA ILE A 277 -11.35 -10.99 9.99
C ILE A 277 -9.97 -11.06 10.66
N ILE A 278 -9.66 -10.20 11.62
CA ILE A 278 -8.38 -10.22 12.33
C ILE A 278 -8.20 -11.54 13.09
N ASP A 279 -9.19 -11.97 13.88
CA ASP A 279 -9.08 -13.14 14.75
C ASP A 279 -8.90 -14.44 13.95
N LEU A 280 -9.68 -14.61 12.88
CA LEU A 280 -9.55 -15.76 11.99
C LEU A 280 -8.19 -15.75 11.29
N ASN A 281 -7.79 -14.60 10.73
CA ASN A 281 -6.57 -14.51 9.94
C ASN A 281 -5.28 -14.49 10.79
N ARG A 282 -5.33 -14.06 12.06
CA ARG A 282 -4.17 -14.01 12.96
C ARG A 282 -3.56 -15.38 13.20
N SER A 283 -4.38 -16.43 13.20
CA SER A 283 -3.91 -17.80 13.41
C SER A 283 -3.40 -18.47 12.11
N HIS A 284 -3.84 -17.99 10.95
CA HIS A 284 -3.60 -18.62 9.64
C HIS A 284 -2.55 -17.90 8.79
N LEU A 285 -2.34 -16.60 9.02
CA LEU A 285 -1.42 -15.77 8.26
C LEU A 285 -0.26 -15.36 9.19
N ASP A 286 1.00 -15.59 8.77
CA ASP A 286 2.21 -15.15 9.50
C ASP A 286 2.37 -13.62 9.46
N VAL A 287 1.51 -12.95 10.23
CA VAL A 287 1.39 -11.50 10.24
C VAL A 287 2.31 -10.98 11.31
N LYS A 288 3.55 -10.70 10.87
CA LYS A 288 4.67 -10.32 11.74
C LYS A 288 4.45 -9.06 12.57
N LYS A 289 3.46 -8.21 12.25
CA LYS A 289 3.12 -7.00 13.01
C LYS A 289 1.62 -6.71 12.92
N LEU A 290 0.88 -7.04 13.97
CA LEU A 290 -0.37 -6.38 14.32
C LEU A 290 0.00 -5.24 15.28
N THR A 291 -0.42 -4.03 14.97
CA THR A 291 -0.35 -2.91 15.92
C THR A 291 -1.76 -2.39 16.11
N THR A 292 -2.32 -2.62 17.28
CA THR A 292 -3.57 -2.03 17.73
C THR A 292 -3.26 -0.71 18.40
N ILE A 293 -3.76 0.39 17.84
CA ILE A 293 -3.73 1.72 18.45
C ILE A 293 -5.15 1.98 18.95
N PHE A 294 -5.31 2.11 20.27
CA PHE A 294 -6.61 2.31 20.90
C PHE A 294 -7.28 3.62 20.45
N GLY A 295 -8.58 3.55 20.22
CA GLY A 295 -9.51 4.64 19.89
C GLY A 295 -10.85 4.49 20.64
N TYR A 296 -11.87 5.25 20.25
CA TYR A 296 -13.15 5.32 20.98
C TYR A 296 -14.00 4.04 20.92
N LYS A 297 -14.63 3.65 22.05
CA LYS A 297 -15.48 2.44 22.18
C LYS A 297 -16.84 2.51 21.48
N ASN A 298 -17.36 3.69 21.17
CA ASN A 298 -18.67 3.88 20.55
C ASN A 298 -18.54 4.53 19.16
N ARG A 299 -18.72 3.75 18.10
CA ARG A 299 -18.68 4.26 16.71
C ARG A 299 -20.06 4.79 16.27
N PRO A 300 -20.11 5.92 15.56
CA PRO A 300 -21.35 6.56 15.14
C PRO A 300 -22.10 5.80 14.01
N TYR A 301 -23.38 6.15 13.84
CA TYR A 301 -24.35 5.50 12.95
C TYR A 301 -24.92 6.50 11.91
N ASN A 302 -25.02 6.08 10.65
CA ASN A 302 -25.58 6.91 9.58
C ASN A 302 -27.13 6.85 9.57
N CYS A 303 -27.79 7.89 10.09
CA CYS A 303 -29.24 8.08 9.96
C CYS A 303 -29.55 8.89 8.68
N LYS A 304 -30.14 8.25 7.65
CA LYS A 304 -30.57 8.87 6.38
C LYS A 304 -31.69 9.94 6.49
N LYS A 305 -31.98 10.47 7.68
CA LYS A 305 -33.06 11.44 7.96
C LYS A 305 -32.60 12.86 8.29
N ARG A 306 -31.33 13.22 8.10
CA ARG A 306 -30.90 14.62 8.11
C ARG A 306 -30.65 15.08 6.67
N LYS A 307 -31.55 15.93 6.16
CA LYS A 307 -31.29 16.72 4.95
C LYS A 307 -29.90 17.37 5.09
N PRO A 308 -28.99 17.24 4.11
CA PRO A 308 -27.74 17.98 4.16
C PRO A 308 -28.09 19.47 4.23
N LYS A 309 -27.70 20.14 5.31
CA LYS A 309 -27.83 21.60 5.39
C LYS A 309 -27.04 22.18 4.21
N LYS A 310 -27.76 22.88 3.33
CA LYS A 310 -27.17 23.67 2.25
C LYS A 310 -26.12 24.61 2.83
N ASN A 311 -24.95 24.63 2.19
CA ASN A 311 -23.95 25.69 2.19
C ASN A 311 -23.64 26.35 3.53
N THR A 312 -22.68 25.78 4.26
CA THR A 312 -21.64 26.56 4.93
C THR A 312 -20.51 25.59 5.26
N PHE A 313 -19.34 25.85 4.71
CA PHE A 313 -18.12 25.22 5.16
C PHE A 313 -17.83 25.71 6.57
N GLN A 314 -18.24 24.94 7.57
CA GLN A 314 -17.86 25.16 8.96
C GLN A 314 -16.92 24.05 9.42
N ILE A 315 -15.90 24.56 10.09
CA ILE A 315 -14.64 23.97 10.48
C ILE A 315 -14.85 23.08 11.72
N ARG A 316 -14.07 21.99 11.74
CA ARG A 316 -13.62 21.17 12.87
C ARG A 316 -14.62 20.99 14.02
N ILE A 317 -15.26 19.82 14.03
CA ILE A 317 -15.52 19.11 15.28
C ILE A 317 -14.39 18.10 15.41
N GLU A 318 -13.73 18.10 16.56
CA GLU A 318 -12.59 17.24 16.91
C GLU A 318 -12.86 15.79 16.51
N ASN A 319 -12.12 15.28 15.54
CA ASN A 319 -12.28 13.90 15.05
C ASN A 319 -11.97 12.92 16.18
N PRO A 320 -12.90 12.03 16.58
CA PRO A 320 -12.58 10.90 17.42
C PRO A 320 -11.54 10.06 16.67
N LYS A 321 -10.37 9.83 17.27
CA LYS A 321 -9.37 8.91 16.72
C LYS A 321 -9.96 7.50 16.83
N TYR A 322 -10.50 6.99 15.72
CA TYR A 322 -11.07 5.65 15.63
C TYR A 322 -9.97 4.56 15.70
N ASN A 323 -10.32 3.38 16.23
CA ASN A 323 -9.43 2.30 16.68
C ASN A 323 -8.54 1.72 15.57
N LEU A 324 -7.39 2.35 15.31
CA LEU A 324 -6.37 1.95 14.34
C LEU A 324 -5.72 0.60 14.70
N THR A 325 -6.45 -0.51 14.49
CA THR A 325 -5.82 -1.83 14.34
C THR A 325 -5.31 -1.89 12.91
N VAL A 326 -3.99 -1.78 12.76
CA VAL A 326 -3.33 -1.85 11.46
C VAL A 326 -2.79 -3.26 11.27
N PHE A 327 -3.40 -4.00 10.36
CA PHE A 327 -2.80 -5.23 9.85
C PHE A 327 -1.88 -4.83 8.69
N LYS A 328 -0.57 -5.02 8.87
CA LYS A 328 0.46 -4.57 7.93
C LYS A 328 1.30 -5.74 7.43
N ILE A 329 1.21 -6.03 6.14
CA ILE A 329 2.10 -6.98 5.47
C ILE A 329 3.22 -6.20 4.78
N LEU A 330 4.46 -6.62 5.00
CA LEU A 330 5.63 -6.09 4.30
C LEU A 330 6.26 -7.17 3.41
N ASP A 331 6.43 -6.86 2.13
CA ASP A 331 7.24 -7.65 1.20
C ASP A 331 8.18 -6.73 0.40
N GLY A 332 9.44 -6.67 0.83
CA GLY A 332 10.42 -5.73 0.28
C GLY A 332 9.97 -4.28 0.48
N LYS A 333 9.74 -3.56 -0.62
CA LYS A 333 9.25 -2.17 -0.62
C LYS A 333 7.74 -2.05 -0.83
N ILE A 334 7.02 -3.17 -0.91
CA ILE A 334 5.56 -3.17 -0.98
C ILE A 334 5.01 -3.40 0.43
N THR A 335 4.03 -2.58 0.81
CA THR A 335 3.28 -2.70 2.04
C THR A 335 1.81 -2.81 1.70
N ILE A 336 1.10 -3.78 2.29
CA ILE A 336 -0.36 -3.78 2.30
C ILE A 336 -0.80 -3.44 3.71
N LYS A 337 -1.78 -2.54 3.86
CA LYS A 337 -2.41 -2.23 5.15
C LYS A 337 -3.90 -2.36 5.04
N ILE A 338 -4.53 -2.89 6.08
CA ILE A 338 -5.97 -2.76 6.31
C ILE A 338 -6.17 -2.08 7.66
N TYR A 339 -7.10 -1.14 7.71
CA TYR A 339 -7.46 -0.36 8.89
C TYR A 339 -8.82 0.31 8.67
N ASP A 340 -9.48 0.63 9.77
CA ASP A 340 -10.64 1.50 9.79
C ASP A 340 -10.23 2.97 9.60
N LYS A 341 -10.99 3.72 8.81
CA LYS A 341 -10.76 5.14 8.56
C LYS A 341 -12.06 5.90 8.73
N GLY A 342 -12.03 6.95 9.54
CA GLY A 342 -13.26 7.65 9.93
C GLY A 342 -14.23 6.70 10.64
N GLU A 343 -15.52 7.04 10.55
CA GLU A 343 -16.57 6.41 11.35
C GLU A 343 -16.92 4.97 10.94
N ARG A 344 -16.93 4.72 9.63
CA ARG A 344 -17.57 3.54 9.03
C ARG A 344 -16.90 3.07 7.74
N VAL A 345 -15.64 3.44 7.48
CA VAL A 345 -14.91 2.98 6.29
C VAL A 345 -13.83 1.98 6.68
N LEU A 346 -13.80 0.82 6.03
CA LEU A 346 -12.65 -0.08 6.02
C LEU A 346 -11.78 0.26 4.82
N ARG A 347 -10.53 0.64 5.04
CA ARG A 347 -9.56 0.90 3.99
C ARG A 347 -8.56 -0.23 3.89
N ILE A 348 -8.38 -0.73 2.67
CA ILE A 348 -7.30 -1.62 2.30
C ILE A 348 -6.42 -0.88 1.30
N GLU A 349 -5.17 -0.62 1.65
CA GLU A 349 -4.22 0.12 0.81
C GLU A 349 -2.99 -0.72 0.48
N VAL A 350 -2.48 -0.55 -0.73
CA VAL A 350 -1.17 -1.03 -1.14
C VAL A 350 -0.28 0.18 -1.40
N VAL A 351 0.91 0.14 -0.81
CA VAL A 351 1.92 1.19 -0.88
C VAL A 351 3.20 0.58 -1.44
N CYS A 352 3.71 1.11 -2.56
CA CYS A 352 5.06 0.81 -2.99
C CYS A 352 5.98 1.98 -2.67
N HIS A 353 6.85 1.81 -1.68
CA HIS A 353 7.79 2.84 -1.22
C HIS A 353 8.90 3.15 -2.23
N ASN A 354 9.13 2.26 -3.20
CA ASN A 354 10.06 2.49 -4.31
C ASN A 354 9.72 1.57 -5.49
N LEU A 355 9.25 2.17 -6.59
CA LEU A 355 8.86 1.45 -7.80
C LEU A 355 10.04 0.83 -8.56
N LYS A 356 11.30 1.23 -8.29
CA LYS A 356 12.49 0.59 -8.87
C LYS A 356 12.57 -0.91 -8.57
N ASP A 357 12.03 -1.32 -7.41
CA ASP A 357 12.11 -2.71 -6.94
C ASP A 357 10.94 -3.57 -7.43
N MET A 358 9.94 -2.96 -8.07
CA MET A 358 8.92 -3.72 -8.79
C MET A 358 9.55 -4.34 -10.04
N LYS A 359 9.56 -5.68 -10.10
CA LYS A 359 10.13 -6.44 -11.22
C LYS A 359 9.48 -6.01 -12.56
N GLY A 360 10.28 -5.31 -13.37
CA GLY A 360 9.95 -4.81 -14.71
C GLY A 360 10.92 -3.68 -15.04
N LYS A 361 11.95 -3.94 -15.85
CA LYS A 361 13.14 -3.07 -16.04
C LYS A 361 12.85 -1.62 -16.50
N ARG A 362 11.60 -1.27 -16.80
CA ARG A 362 11.22 0.01 -17.44
C ARG A 362 10.04 0.75 -16.81
N GLN A 363 9.38 0.22 -15.77
CA GLN A 363 8.16 0.83 -15.21
C GLN A 363 8.43 2.01 -14.27
N ARG A 364 8.92 3.11 -14.82
CA ARG A 364 9.31 4.30 -14.07
C ARG A 364 8.90 5.59 -14.75
N GLN A 365 8.54 5.57 -16.03
CA GLN A 365 8.07 6.76 -16.71
C GLN A 365 6.65 7.07 -16.22
N LEU A 366 6.21 8.32 -16.40
CA LEU A 366 4.83 8.67 -16.08
C LEU A 366 3.83 7.80 -16.87
N ASP A 367 4.18 7.43 -18.11
CA ASP A 367 3.42 6.54 -18.98
C ASP A 367 3.16 5.14 -18.41
N ASP A 368 3.96 4.72 -17.43
CA ASP A 368 3.78 3.44 -16.74
C ASP A 368 2.75 3.49 -15.62
N PHE A 369 2.27 4.69 -15.23
CA PHE A 369 1.34 4.88 -14.12
C PHE A 369 0.08 3.98 -14.20
N PRO A 370 -0.59 3.86 -15.36
CA PRO A 370 -1.76 2.97 -15.49
C PRO A 370 -1.40 1.50 -15.23
N THR A 371 -0.22 1.07 -15.70
CA THR A 371 0.28 -0.28 -15.52
C THR A 371 0.63 -0.56 -14.05
N VAL A 372 1.20 0.43 -13.35
CA VAL A 372 1.48 0.34 -11.91
C VAL A 372 0.17 0.20 -11.12
N MET A 373 -0.83 1.03 -11.42
CA MET A 373 -2.14 0.97 -10.75
C MET A 373 -2.86 -0.35 -11.03
N GLY A 374 -2.79 -0.88 -12.25
CA GLY A 374 -3.31 -2.21 -12.58
C GLY A 374 -2.67 -3.33 -11.75
N LYS A 375 -1.34 -3.28 -11.57
CA LYS A 375 -0.63 -4.23 -10.69
C LYS A 375 -1.03 -4.10 -9.22
N PHE A 376 -1.24 -2.87 -8.74
CA PHE A 376 -1.72 -2.63 -7.38
C PHE A 376 -3.13 -3.18 -7.18
N ARG A 377 -4.01 -3.02 -8.17
CA ARG A 377 -5.34 -3.62 -8.16
C ARG A 377 -5.28 -5.15 -8.09
N GLU A 378 -4.46 -5.80 -8.91
CA GLU A 378 -4.23 -7.26 -8.82
C GLU A 378 -3.77 -7.70 -7.43
N ILE A 379 -2.88 -6.93 -6.79
CA ILE A 379 -2.36 -7.23 -5.45
C ILE A 379 -3.48 -7.09 -4.40
N LEU A 380 -4.26 -6.00 -4.46
CA LEU A 380 -5.38 -5.77 -3.55
C LEU A 380 -6.46 -6.85 -3.71
N GLU A 381 -6.84 -7.19 -4.94
CA GLU A 381 -7.81 -8.25 -5.22
C GLU A 381 -7.34 -9.61 -4.68
N SER A 382 -6.07 -9.96 -4.93
CA SER A 382 -5.50 -11.20 -4.39
C SER A 382 -5.55 -11.20 -2.85
N PHE A 383 -5.25 -10.08 -2.21
CA PHE A 383 -5.27 -9.96 -0.76
C PHE A 383 -6.69 -10.03 -0.20
N ILE A 384 -7.64 -9.33 -0.81
CA ILE A 384 -9.05 -9.34 -0.42
C ILE A 384 -9.64 -10.75 -0.56
N ASN A 385 -9.31 -11.47 -1.64
CA ASN A 385 -9.73 -12.84 -1.81
C ASN A 385 -9.18 -13.75 -0.70
N VAL A 386 -7.91 -13.56 -0.30
CA VAL A 386 -7.34 -14.28 0.85
C VAL A 386 -8.14 -13.99 2.12
N LEU A 387 -8.47 -12.73 2.41
CA LEU A 387 -9.27 -12.36 3.58
C LEU A 387 -10.70 -12.93 3.52
N TYR A 388 -11.32 -12.93 2.34
CA TYR A 388 -12.68 -13.41 2.16
C TYR A 388 -12.75 -14.94 2.32
N PHE A 389 -11.94 -15.69 1.57
CA PHE A 389 -11.99 -17.15 1.57
C PHE A 389 -11.39 -17.77 2.84
N SER A 390 -10.63 -17.02 3.63
CA SER A 390 -10.26 -17.43 4.99
C SER A 390 -11.39 -17.20 6.01
N HIS A 391 -12.25 -16.21 5.77
CA HIS A 391 -13.42 -15.93 6.60
C HIS A 391 -14.61 -16.85 6.28
N VAL A 392 -14.87 -17.08 5.00
CA VAL A 392 -15.99 -17.88 4.48
C VAL A 392 -15.44 -19.15 3.83
N SER A 393 -15.01 -20.11 4.65
CA SER A 393 -14.43 -21.37 4.17
C SER A 393 -15.42 -22.53 4.34
N PHE A 394 -15.91 -23.08 3.23
CA PHE A 394 -16.75 -24.28 3.20
C PHE A 394 -16.01 -25.43 2.51
N ILE A 395 -16.30 -26.67 2.93
CA ILE A 395 -15.88 -27.89 2.24
C ILE A 395 -17.13 -28.53 1.66
N ASP A 396 -17.20 -28.67 0.34
CA ASP A 396 -18.25 -29.44 -0.32
C ASP A 396 -18.03 -30.95 -0.11
N LYS A 397 -19.11 -31.72 0.03
CA LYS A 397 -19.16 -33.11 0.52
C LYS A 397 -18.43 -34.13 -0.36
N GLY A 398 -17.96 -33.76 -1.55
CA GLY A 398 -17.10 -34.63 -2.39
C GLY A 398 -15.66 -34.14 -2.56
N GLU A 399 -15.39 -32.86 -2.30
CA GLU A 399 -14.08 -32.28 -2.61
C GLU A 399 -12.99 -32.73 -1.63
N PHE A 400 -13.36 -33.01 -0.37
CA PHE A 400 -12.43 -33.50 0.64
C PHE A 400 -11.84 -34.86 0.27
N ASP A 401 -12.71 -35.81 -0.10
CA ASP A 401 -12.30 -37.16 -0.49
C ASP A 401 -11.46 -37.12 -1.77
N GLN A 402 -11.83 -36.26 -2.71
CA GLN A 402 -11.06 -36.04 -3.93
C GLN A 402 -9.64 -35.55 -3.68
N LEU A 403 -9.33 -34.85 -2.57
CA LEU A 403 -7.96 -34.43 -2.27
C LEU A 403 -7.02 -35.63 -2.12
N SER A 404 -7.49 -36.68 -1.46
CA SER A 404 -6.73 -37.91 -1.20
C SER A 404 -6.49 -38.72 -2.48
N GLN A 405 -7.40 -38.58 -3.46
CA GLN A 405 -7.34 -39.33 -4.72
C GLN A 405 -6.24 -38.82 -5.67
N PRO A 406 -5.59 -39.68 -6.47
CA PRO A 406 -4.66 -39.27 -7.52
C PRO A 406 -5.31 -38.37 -8.59
N SER A 407 -4.51 -37.58 -9.29
CA SER A 407 -4.95 -36.73 -10.41
C SER A 407 -4.15 -37.03 -11.68
N LYS A 408 -4.73 -36.82 -12.86
CA LYS A 408 -4.02 -36.91 -14.14
C LYS A 408 -3.65 -35.49 -14.62
N LYS A 409 -2.40 -35.29 -15.05
CA LYS A 409 -1.96 -34.05 -15.72
C LYS A 409 -1.16 -34.45 -16.96
N GLY A 410 -1.75 -34.28 -18.15
CA GLY A 410 -1.23 -34.87 -19.38
C GLY A 410 -1.21 -36.41 -19.30
N LYS A 411 -0.14 -37.05 -19.78
CA LYS A 411 0.04 -38.52 -19.73
C LYS A 411 0.47 -39.06 -18.36
N GLY A 412 0.80 -38.19 -17.38
CA GLY A 412 1.35 -38.59 -16.08
C GLY A 412 0.31 -38.63 -14.96
N ARG A 413 0.37 -39.66 -14.10
CA ARG A 413 -0.38 -39.77 -12.83
C ARG A 413 0.36 -39.03 -11.72
N ILE A 414 -0.34 -38.16 -11.00
CA ILE A 414 0.15 -37.42 -9.83
C ILE A 414 -0.56 -37.96 -8.60
N ALA A 415 0.21 -38.34 -7.57
CA ALA A 415 -0.34 -38.85 -6.32
C ALA A 415 -1.19 -37.79 -5.61
N GLY A 416 -2.23 -38.24 -4.90
CA GLY A 416 -3.10 -37.37 -4.11
C GLY A 416 -2.39 -36.72 -2.92
N ILE A 417 -3.16 -35.89 -2.22
CA ILE A 417 -2.74 -35.16 -1.03
C ILE A 417 -3.31 -35.88 0.19
N ASN A 418 -2.44 -36.56 0.93
CA ASN A 418 -2.82 -37.24 2.16
C ASN A 418 -2.73 -36.25 3.34
N LEU A 419 -3.87 -35.91 3.92
CA LEU A 419 -3.99 -34.94 5.01
C LEU A 419 -3.49 -35.44 6.37
N ASP A 420 -3.30 -36.75 6.54
CA ASP A 420 -2.75 -37.35 7.75
C ASP A 420 -1.22 -37.26 7.81
N LYS A 421 -0.57 -37.06 6.65
CA LYS A 421 0.86 -36.78 6.61
C LYS A 421 1.15 -35.35 7.08
N VAL A 422 1.98 -35.24 8.13
CA VAL A 422 2.48 -33.96 8.68
C VAL A 422 3.05 -33.07 7.58
N ARG A 423 3.82 -33.66 6.65
CA ARG A 423 4.40 -32.96 5.50
C ARG A 423 3.34 -32.23 4.67
N CYS A 424 2.28 -32.93 4.26
CA CYS A 424 1.23 -32.32 3.42
C CYS A 424 0.53 -31.17 4.15
N ARG A 425 0.24 -31.32 5.44
CA ARG A 425 -0.34 -30.25 6.26
C ARG A 425 0.59 -29.05 6.40
N ASN A 426 1.88 -29.27 6.63
CA ASN A 426 2.86 -28.19 6.77
C ASN A 426 3.07 -27.45 5.44
N VAL A 427 3.01 -28.15 4.30
CA VAL A 427 3.02 -27.49 2.98
C VAL A 427 1.77 -26.66 2.76
N MET A 428 0.60 -27.19 3.10
CA MET A 428 -0.67 -26.46 3.05
C MET A 428 -0.65 -25.18 3.92
N LYS A 429 -0.20 -25.29 5.18
CA LYS A 429 0.03 -24.14 6.07
C LYS A 429 1.02 -23.15 5.45
N ALA A 430 2.15 -23.63 4.92
CA ALA A 430 3.14 -22.78 4.25
C ALA A 430 2.54 -22.01 3.05
N VAL A 431 1.69 -22.66 2.25
CA VAL A 431 1.04 -22.05 1.08
C VAL A 431 0.01 -21.01 1.49
N VAL A 432 -0.80 -21.26 2.54
CA VAL A 432 -1.73 -20.26 3.08
C VAL A 432 -0.97 -19.08 3.68
N GLU A 433 0.09 -19.31 4.45
CA GLU A 433 0.90 -18.21 5.01
C GLU A 433 1.62 -17.38 3.93
N LEU A 434 1.91 -17.98 2.77
CA LEU A 434 2.49 -17.30 1.61
C LEU A 434 1.44 -16.67 0.69
N SER A 435 0.14 -16.92 0.90
CA SER A 435 -0.94 -16.43 0.04
C SER A 435 -1.03 -14.91 0.01
N THR A 436 -0.67 -14.25 1.11
CA THR A 436 -0.65 -12.79 1.25
C THR A 436 0.56 -12.12 0.62
N LYS A 437 1.53 -12.90 0.11
CA LYS A 437 2.76 -12.36 -0.48
C LYS A 437 2.44 -11.61 -1.78
N PRO A 438 2.68 -10.29 -1.87
CA PRO A 438 2.40 -9.51 -3.06
C PRO A 438 3.07 -10.09 -4.31
N GLY A 439 2.26 -10.42 -5.32
CA GLY A 439 2.74 -10.96 -6.59
C GLY A 439 3.24 -12.41 -6.54
N GLY A 440 2.86 -13.20 -5.53
CA GLY A 440 3.02 -14.65 -5.46
C GLY A 440 4.35 -15.15 -4.88
N PHE A 441 4.44 -16.46 -4.69
CA PHE A 441 5.54 -17.15 -4.00
C PHE A 441 6.27 -18.17 -4.88
N THR A 442 7.50 -18.52 -4.52
CA THR A 442 8.34 -19.50 -5.26
C THR A 442 8.50 -20.80 -4.48
N THR A 443 8.99 -21.87 -5.12
CA THR A 443 9.37 -23.13 -4.44
C THR A 443 10.38 -22.91 -3.31
N LYS A 444 11.33 -21.97 -3.47
CA LYS A 444 12.27 -21.56 -2.41
C LYS A 444 11.54 -20.93 -1.22
N ASN A 445 10.49 -20.14 -1.46
CA ASN A 445 9.69 -19.58 -0.38
C ASN A 445 8.93 -20.66 0.37
N VAL A 446 8.32 -21.62 -0.34
CA VAL A 446 7.60 -22.74 0.28
C VAL A 446 8.54 -23.59 1.12
N ALA A 447 9.73 -23.94 0.61
CA ALA A 447 10.72 -24.70 1.36
C ALA A 447 11.15 -24.01 2.66
N GLY A 448 11.57 -22.74 2.57
CA GLY A 448 11.99 -21.98 3.76
C GLY A 448 10.84 -21.69 4.74
N LYS A 449 9.59 -21.68 4.26
CA LYS A 449 8.40 -21.53 5.12
C LYS A 449 8.04 -22.85 5.80
N TYR A 450 8.10 -23.96 5.07
CA TYR A 450 7.95 -25.30 5.60
C TYR A 450 8.95 -25.58 6.71
N ALA A 451 10.24 -25.26 6.51
CA ALA A 451 11.28 -25.46 7.51
C ALA A 451 10.94 -24.77 8.85
N LYS A 452 10.43 -23.53 8.78
CA LYS A 452 9.97 -22.77 9.96
C LYS A 452 8.78 -23.42 10.66
N ILE A 453 7.77 -23.84 9.90
CA ILE A 453 6.55 -24.47 10.45
C ILE A 453 6.88 -25.83 11.07
N ALA A 454 7.72 -26.62 10.40
CA ALA A 454 8.12 -27.94 10.86
C ALA A 454 9.19 -27.91 11.96
N LYS A 455 9.79 -26.75 12.26
CA LYS A 455 10.90 -26.57 13.20
C LYS A 455 12.10 -27.49 12.90
N ILE A 456 12.41 -27.69 11.63
CA ILE A 456 13.53 -28.53 11.16
C ILE A 456 14.60 -27.67 10.48
N SER A 457 15.85 -28.11 10.52
CA SER A 457 16.94 -27.49 9.76
C SER A 457 16.67 -27.63 8.24
N ASP A 458 17.09 -26.62 7.46
CA ASP A 458 16.74 -26.38 6.05
C ASP A 458 17.10 -27.54 5.06
N GLN A 459 17.70 -28.63 5.52
CA GLN A 459 18.23 -29.71 4.67
C GLN A 459 17.23 -30.84 4.34
N SER A 460 16.25 -31.15 5.22
CA SER A 460 15.32 -32.28 5.00
C SER A 460 14.19 -31.97 3.99
N TYR A 461 13.84 -30.69 3.81
CA TYR A 461 12.80 -30.26 2.87
C TYR A 461 13.29 -29.13 1.95
N ASN A 462 13.69 -29.51 0.73
CA ASN A 462 14.32 -28.60 -0.23
C ASN A 462 13.36 -28.09 -1.32
N PRO A 463 13.79 -27.15 -2.20
CA PRO A 463 12.94 -26.63 -3.28
C PRO A 463 12.45 -27.68 -4.30
N ARG A 464 13.11 -28.84 -4.44
CA ARG A 464 12.65 -29.95 -5.30
C ARG A 464 11.45 -30.65 -4.67
N ASN A 465 11.48 -30.87 -3.34
CA ASN A 465 10.33 -31.37 -2.58
C ASN A 465 9.13 -30.40 -2.68
N ALA A 466 9.38 -29.10 -2.49
CA ALA A 466 8.37 -28.05 -2.67
C ALA A 466 7.78 -28.04 -4.08
N SER A 467 8.59 -28.24 -5.12
CA SER A 467 8.12 -28.33 -6.50
C SER A 467 7.17 -29.52 -6.72
N TYR A 468 7.49 -30.69 -6.15
CA TYR A 468 6.62 -31.86 -6.23
C TYR A 468 5.29 -31.65 -5.50
N ASP A 469 5.32 -31.12 -4.28
CA ASP A 469 4.10 -30.89 -3.50
C ASP A 469 3.23 -29.77 -4.11
N LEU A 470 3.84 -28.71 -4.64
CA LEU A 470 3.11 -27.68 -5.39
C LEU A 470 2.47 -28.23 -6.67
N ARG A 471 3.11 -29.17 -7.37
CA ARG A 471 2.48 -29.83 -8.53
C ARG A 471 1.24 -30.63 -8.14
N LYS A 472 1.20 -31.23 -6.95
CA LYS A 472 -0.01 -31.90 -6.42
C LYS A 472 -1.12 -30.89 -6.16
N LEU A 473 -0.81 -29.81 -5.46
CA LEU A 473 -1.76 -28.74 -5.18
C LEU A 473 -2.27 -28.10 -6.48
N GLU A 474 -1.40 -27.95 -7.48
CA GLU A 474 -1.76 -27.45 -8.81
C GLU A 474 -2.65 -28.42 -9.58
N ALA A 475 -2.38 -29.73 -9.53
CA ALA A 475 -3.24 -30.74 -10.15
C ALA A 475 -4.65 -30.80 -9.53
N LYS A 476 -4.78 -30.36 -8.27
CA LYS A 476 -6.07 -30.22 -7.56
C LYS A 476 -6.71 -28.83 -7.72
N GLY A 477 -6.11 -27.94 -8.52
CA GLY A 477 -6.60 -26.58 -8.73
C GLY A 477 -6.53 -25.69 -7.49
N LEU A 478 -5.77 -26.07 -6.45
CA LEU A 478 -5.60 -25.28 -5.22
C LEU A 478 -4.56 -24.18 -5.38
N VAL A 479 -3.61 -24.38 -6.28
CA VAL A 479 -2.54 -23.43 -6.59
C VAL A 479 -2.39 -23.37 -8.09
N GLU A 480 -2.00 -22.22 -8.63
CA GLU A 480 -1.70 -22.08 -10.05
C GLU A 480 -0.39 -21.32 -10.26
N ARG A 481 0.29 -21.60 -11.37
CA ARG A 481 1.54 -20.93 -11.73
C ARG A 481 1.23 -19.64 -12.49
N LYS A 482 1.83 -18.51 -12.07
CA LYS A 482 1.67 -17.23 -12.77
C LYS A 482 2.34 -17.31 -14.16
N LYS A 483 1.60 -16.94 -15.20
CA LYS A 483 2.08 -16.93 -16.60
C LYS A 483 3.41 -16.19 -16.71
N SER A 484 4.34 -16.75 -17.48
CA SER A 484 5.69 -16.19 -17.71
C SER A 484 6.51 -15.94 -16.42
N SER A 485 6.27 -16.74 -15.37
CA SER A 485 7.00 -16.63 -14.10
C SER A 485 7.34 -17.99 -13.48
N ARG A 486 8.28 -17.98 -12.52
CA ARG A 486 8.58 -19.11 -11.62
C ARG A 486 7.78 -19.02 -10.30
N LYS A 487 6.76 -18.16 -10.27
CA LYS A 487 5.93 -17.90 -9.10
C LYS A 487 4.59 -18.61 -9.21
N TYR A 488 4.03 -18.94 -8.05
CA TYR A 488 2.72 -19.52 -7.84
C TYR A 488 1.83 -18.54 -7.09
N ARG A 489 0.52 -18.68 -7.27
CA ARG A 489 -0.52 -18.06 -6.44
C ARG A 489 -1.51 -19.14 -6.01
N ILE A 490 -2.04 -19.00 -4.80
CA ILE A 490 -3.13 -19.85 -4.34
C ILE A 490 -4.42 -19.43 -5.07
N THR A 491 -5.29 -20.39 -5.39
CA THR A 491 -6.60 -20.09 -5.99
C THR A 491 -7.63 -19.80 -4.90
N ALA A 492 -8.77 -19.20 -5.26
CA ALA A 492 -9.91 -19.04 -4.36
C ALA A 492 -10.31 -20.37 -3.68
N LYS A 493 -10.49 -21.41 -4.50
CA LYS A 493 -10.73 -22.79 -4.06
C LYS A 493 -9.63 -23.30 -3.12
N GLY A 494 -8.38 -23.03 -3.44
CA GLY A 494 -7.23 -23.39 -2.61
C GLY A 494 -7.27 -22.78 -1.23
N ILE A 495 -7.58 -21.48 -1.11
CA ILE A 495 -7.70 -20.80 0.18
C ILE A 495 -8.82 -21.44 0.99
N ALA A 496 -10.03 -21.50 0.43
CA ALA A 496 -11.20 -22.04 1.13
C ALA A 496 -10.97 -23.47 1.61
N MET A 497 -10.51 -24.34 0.71
CA MET A 497 -10.28 -25.75 1.01
C MET A 497 -9.18 -25.97 2.06
N ILE A 498 -8.04 -25.29 1.90
CA ILE A 498 -6.90 -25.48 2.80
C ILE A 498 -7.21 -24.90 4.18
N VAL A 499 -7.79 -23.70 4.26
CA VAL A 499 -8.18 -23.07 5.53
C VAL A 499 -9.22 -23.93 6.23
N ALA A 500 -10.30 -24.33 5.54
CA ALA A 500 -11.34 -25.17 6.15
C ALA A 500 -10.77 -26.50 6.66
N THR A 501 -9.90 -27.15 5.87
CA THR A 501 -9.23 -28.40 6.27
C THR A 501 -8.38 -28.23 7.54
N ILE A 502 -7.62 -27.14 7.62
CA ILE A 502 -6.78 -26.82 8.79
C ILE A 502 -7.67 -26.53 10.01
N VAL A 503 -8.73 -25.74 9.84
CA VAL A 503 -9.67 -25.38 10.92
C VAL A 503 -10.39 -26.61 11.44
N ILE A 504 -11.00 -27.41 10.56
CA ILE A 504 -11.70 -28.64 10.95
C ILE A 504 -10.76 -29.57 11.70
N ARG A 505 -9.53 -29.78 11.24
CA ARG A 505 -8.62 -30.70 11.92
C ARG A 505 -8.09 -30.14 13.24
N GLU A 506 -7.56 -28.91 13.23
CA GLU A 506 -6.79 -28.37 14.35
C GLU A 506 -7.67 -27.69 15.41
N LYS A 507 -8.81 -27.13 15.01
CA LYS A 507 -9.72 -26.40 15.90
C LYS A 507 -10.97 -27.19 16.24
N ILE A 508 -11.51 -28.01 15.33
CA ILE A 508 -12.72 -28.78 15.63
C ILE A 508 -12.36 -30.18 16.16
N PHE A 509 -11.75 -31.00 15.30
CA PHE A 509 -11.52 -32.42 15.58
C PHE A 509 -10.56 -32.65 16.75
N LYS A 510 -9.36 -32.05 16.73
CA LYS A 510 -8.37 -32.25 17.79
C LYS A 510 -8.87 -31.86 19.19
N PRO A 511 -9.45 -30.66 19.41
CA PRO A 511 -9.95 -30.28 20.73
C PRO A 511 -11.09 -31.18 21.22
N ILE A 512 -12.01 -31.56 20.33
CA ILE A 512 -13.10 -32.48 20.66
C ILE A 512 -12.55 -33.84 21.10
N VAL A 513 -11.66 -34.45 20.31
CA VAL A 513 -11.08 -35.77 20.64
C VAL A 513 -10.23 -35.69 21.93
N ALA A 514 -9.44 -34.64 22.11
CA ALA A 514 -8.68 -34.43 23.34
C ALA A 514 -9.61 -34.27 24.56
N GLY A 515 -10.79 -33.67 24.37
CA GLY A 515 -11.82 -33.54 25.39
C GLY A 515 -12.49 -34.86 25.74
N ILE A 516 -12.83 -35.69 24.75
CA ILE A 516 -13.41 -37.03 24.94
C ILE A 516 -12.52 -37.89 25.84
N ASN A 517 -11.20 -37.82 25.66
CA ASN A 517 -10.24 -38.60 26.43
C ASN A 517 -10.03 -38.11 27.89
N LYS A 518 -10.67 -37.01 28.31
CA LYS A 518 -10.64 -36.54 29.70
C LYS A 518 -11.89 -36.97 30.48
N LYS A 519 -11.73 -37.77 31.53
CA LYS A 519 -12.82 -38.22 32.43
C LYS A 519 -13.43 -37.09 33.29
N LYS A 520 -12.63 -36.06 33.65
CA LYS A 520 -13.09 -34.84 34.33
C LYS A 520 -12.52 -33.62 33.63
N LEU A 521 -13.37 -32.65 33.29
CA LEU A 521 -12.93 -31.30 32.99
C LEU A 521 -12.50 -30.68 34.33
N THR A 522 -11.28 -30.16 34.41
CA THR A 522 -10.83 -29.36 35.56
C THR A 522 -11.83 -28.23 35.84
N PRO A 523 -12.03 -27.82 37.12
CA PRO A 523 -13.09 -26.88 37.48
C PRO A 523 -13.02 -25.62 36.61
N SER A 524 -14.18 -25.19 36.12
CA SER A 524 -14.29 -24.15 35.11
C SER A 524 -13.79 -22.80 35.62
N PRO A 525 -13.09 -22.00 34.79
CA PRO A 525 -12.95 -20.56 35.07
C PRO A 525 -14.34 -19.92 35.19
N GLN A 526 -14.47 -18.88 36.03
CA GLN A 526 -15.75 -18.19 36.31
C GLN A 526 -16.47 -17.68 35.05
N ASN A 527 -15.76 -17.45 33.94
CA ASN A 527 -16.32 -17.03 32.67
C ASN A 527 -15.78 -17.89 31.51
N LEU A 528 -16.57 -18.85 31.03
CA LEU A 528 -16.28 -19.60 29.80
C LEU A 528 -16.57 -18.73 28.57
N SER A 529 -15.70 -18.79 27.57
CA SER A 529 -16.01 -18.17 26.28
C SER A 529 -17.16 -18.90 25.59
N LYS A 530 -17.88 -18.22 24.69
CA LYS A 530 -18.97 -18.84 23.91
C LYS A 530 -18.51 -20.06 23.11
N VAL A 531 -17.25 -20.05 22.65
CA VAL A 531 -16.66 -21.17 21.90
C VAL A 531 -16.36 -22.36 22.82
N ASP A 532 -15.88 -22.12 24.05
CA ASP A 532 -15.64 -23.19 25.01
C ASP A 532 -16.94 -23.89 25.42
N GLN A 533 -18.02 -23.13 25.61
CA GLN A 533 -19.36 -23.66 25.87
C GLN A 533 -19.83 -24.59 24.73
N ILE A 534 -19.60 -24.19 23.47
CA ILE A 534 -19.92 -25.00 22.30
C ILE A 534 -19.06 -26.28 22.28
N TYR A 535 -17.75 -26.20 22.54
CA TYR A 535 -16.90 -27.39 22.58
C TYR A 535 -17.34 -28.40 23.63
N ILE A 536 -17.71 -27.94 24.83
CA ILE A 536 -18.22 -28.80 25.90
C ILE A 536 -19.52 -29.48 25.45
N SER A 537 -20.48 -28.70 24.92
CA SER A 537 -21.76 -29.23 24.44
C SER A 537 -21.58 -30.28 23.33
N VAL A 538 -20.71 -30.03 22.36
CA VAL A 538 -20.44 -30.98 21.25
C VAL A 538 -19.74 -32.23 21.77
N ARG A 539 -18.77 -32.09 22.68
CA ARG A 539 -18.10 -33.23 23.32
C ARG A 539 -19.10 -34.14 24.01
N ASP A 540 -19.98 -33.58 24.83
CA ASP A 540 -20.94 -34.37 25.61
C ASP A 540 -21.91 -35.11 24.68
N LYS A 541 -22.37 -34.46 23.60
CA LYS A 541 -23.18 -35.14 22.57
C LYS A 541 -22.44 -36.25 21.82
N ILE A 542 -21.14 -36.09 21.57
CA ILE A 542 -20.35 -37.17 20.95
C ILE A 542 -20.15 -38.34 21.93
N LEU A 543 -19.98 -38.08 23.22
CA LEU A 543 -19.93 -39.13 24.24
C LEU A 543 -21.25 -39.93 24.30
N ASP A 544 -22.41 -39.25 24.22
CA ASP A 544 -23.71 -39.91 24.13
C ASP A 544 -23.79 -40.86 22.92
N ILE A 545 -23.31 -40.42 21.76
CA ILE A 545 -23.25 -41.23 20.53
C ILE A 545 -22.29 -42.42 20.71
N CYS A 546 -21.10 -42.19 21.27
CA CYS A 546 -20.13 -43.26 21.53
C CYS A 546 -20.72 -44.32 22.48
N ASN A 547 -21.44 -43.91 23.52
CA ASN A 547 -22.12 -44.82 24.44
C ASN A 547 -23.21 -45.62 23.72
N HIS A 548 -24.00 -44.98 22.86
CA HIS A 548 -25.05 -45.63 22.08
C HIS A 548 -24.49 -46.72 21.15
N TYR A 549 -23.34 -46.47 20.51
CA TYR A 549 -22.69 -47.41 19.59
C TYR A 549 -21.61 -48.30 20.24
N GLY A 550 -21.47 -48.28 21.57
CA GLY A 550 -20.50 -49.12 22.29
C GLY A 550 -19.02 -48.77 22.04
N VAL A 551 -18.70 -47.55 21.61
CA VAL A 551 -17.33 -47.10 21.36
C VAL A 551 -16.71 -46.62 22.68
N ILE A 552 -15.99 -47.52 23.37
CA ILE A 552 -15.33 -47.23 24.65
C ILE A 552 -13.93 -46.66 24.38
N GLY A 553 -13.87 -45.33 24.28
CA GLY A 553 -12.61 -44.58 24.19
C GLY A 553 -12.09 -44.38 22.76
N VAL A 554 -11.87 -43.12 22.40
CA VAL A 554 -11.18 -42.76 21.15
C VAL A 554 -9.67 -42.77 21.42
N ILE A 555 -9.08 -43.97 21.42
CA ILE A 555 -7.62 -44.08 21.30
C ILE A 555 -7.30 -43.94 19.81
N MET A 556 -6.80 -42.76 19.41
CA MET A 556 -6.11 -42.59 18.13
C MET A 556 -4.61 -42.67 18.33
#